data_AF-A0A969MRD7-F1
#
_entry.id   AF-A0A969MRD7-F1
#
_cell.length_a   1.000
_cell.length_b   1.000
_cell.length_c   1.000
_cell.angle_alpha   90.00
_cell.angle_beta   90.00
_cell.angle_gamma   90.00
#
_symmetry.space_group_name_H-M   'P 1'
#
loop_
_entity.id
_entity.type
_entity.pdbx_description
1 polymer ?
#
loop_
_entity_poly.entity_id
_entity_poly.type
_entity_poly.pdbx_seq_one_letter_code
_entity_poly.pdbx_strand_id
1 'polypeptide(L)' 'EIREAQQRIPTAAGVLTGLRNMPVPMQLIQSKVRAARGSGLGVAFFFYESLWDSAAEPASERQSAFQALFQRPAERTAIR' A
#
# COMPACT_ATOMS: atom_id res chain seq x y z
N GLU A 1 -19.24 5.40 -9.56
CA GLU A 1 -18.60 4.10 -9.19
C GLU A 1 -17.91 4.12 -7.83
N ILE A 2 -16.63 4.52 -7.68
CA ILE A 2 -15.90 4.34 -6.39
C ILE A 2 -16.56 5.06 -5.20
N ARG A 3 -17.01 6.32 -5.39
CA ARG A 3 -17.69 7.09 -4.33
C ARG A 3 -19.02 6.46 -3.89
N GLU A 4 -19.77 5.88 -4.83
CA GLU A 4 -21.05 5.23 -4.52
C GLU A 4 -20.84 3.86 -3.86
N ALA A 5 -19.82 3.12 -4.29
CA ALA A 5 -19.44 1.86 -3.66
C ALA A 5 -18.99 2.07 -2.21
N GLN A 6 -18.15 3.08 -1.94
CA GLN A 6 -17.67 3.42 -0.60
C GLN A 6 -18.79 3.78 0.38
N GLN A 7 -19.92 4.32 -0.10
CA GLN A 7 -21.09 4.61 0.73
C GLN A 7 -21.85 3.35 1.17
N ARG A 8 -21.64 2.20 0.50
CA ARG A 8 -22.43 0.98 0.70
C ARG A 8 -21.61 -0.18 1.24
N ILE A 9 -20.33 -0.28 0.88
CA ILE A 9 -19.42 -1.37 1.25
C ILE A 9 -18.00 -0.86 1.55
N PRO A 10 -17.24 -1.54 2.41
CA PRO A 10 -15.82 -1.26 2.59
C PRO A 10 -15.08 -1.31 1.24
N THR A 11 -14.43 -0.21 0.88
CA THR A 11 -13.75 -0.06 -0.41
C THR A 11 -12.28 0.27 -0.20
N ALA A 12 -11.40 -0.35 -1.00
CA ALA A 12 -9.96 -0.18 -0.92
C ALA A 12 -9.34 0.02 -2.31
N ALA A 13 -8.20 0.72 -2.34
CA ALA A 13 -7.39 0.87 -3.55
C ALA A 13 -6.31 -0.22 -3.62
N GLY A 14 -6.22 -0.90 -4.76
CA GLY A 14 -5.11 -1.79 -5.07
C GLY A 14 -3.88 -1.02 -5.52
N VAL A 15 -2.79 -1.12 -4.76
CA VAL A 15 -1.50 -0.48 -5.06
C VAL A 15 -0.55 -1.51 -5.64
N LEU A 16 -0.24 -1.35 -6.93
CA LEU A 16 0.81 -2.10 -7.62
C LEU A 16 2.20 -1.61 -7.15
N THR A 17 2.98 -2.49 -6.53
CA THR A 17 4.32 -2.16 -6.00
C THR A 17 5.44 -2.37 -7.01
N GLY A 18 5.13 -3.00 -8.15
CA GLY A 18 6.05 -3.29 -9.23
C GLY A 18 5.68 -4.59 -9.94
N LEU A 19 6.15 -4.72 -11.16
CA LEU A 19 6.13 -5.96 -11.93
C LEU A 19 7.59 -6.39 -12.18
N ARG A 20 7.81 -7.66 -12.53
CA ARG A 20 9.14 -8.25 -12.73
C ARG A 20 10.12 -7.37 -13.53
N ASN A 21 9.63 -6.75 -14.61
CA ASN A 21 10.44 -5.92 -15.52
C ASN A 21 10.09 -4.43 -15.43
N MET A 22 9.20 -4.04 -14.50
CA MET A 22 8.74 -2.66 -14.34
C MET A 22 8.65 -2.32 -12.85
N PRO A 23 9.78 -1.99 -12.20
CA PRO A 23 9.78 -1.61 -10.80
C PRO A 23 9.02 -0.27 -10.63
N VAL A 24 8.30 -0.14 -9.52
CA VAL A 24 7.64 1.12 -9.15
C VAL A 24 8.47 1.80 -8.05
N PRO A 25 8.88 3.07 -8.21
CA PRO A 25 9.61 3.80 -7.18
C PRO A 25 8.84 3.86 -5.86
N MET A 26 9.55 3.74 -4.75
CA MET A 26 8.93 3.70 -3.42
C MET A 26 8.15 5.00 -3.14
N GLN A 27 8.66 6.14 -3.59
CA GLN A 27 7.96 7.43 -3.48
C GLN A 27 6.59 7.42 -4.17
N LEU A 28 6.47 6.77 -5.33
CA LEU A 28 5.19 6.66 -6.05
C LEU A 28 4.22 5.73 -5.31
N ILE A 29 4.70 4.63 -4.72
CA ILE A 29 3.92 3.76 -3.84
C ILE A 29 3.36 4.58 -2.67
N GLN A 30 4.21 5.34 -1.98
CA GLN A 30 3.78 6.18 -0.85
C GLN A 30 2.74 7.23 -1.27
N SER A 31 2.90 7.86 -2.43
CA SER A 31 1.91 8.82 -2.96
C SER A 31 0.56 8.17 -3.24
N LYS A 32 0.53 6.96 -3.82
CA LYS A 32 -0.71 6.20 -4.02
C LYS A 32 -1.40 5.85 -2.70
N VAL A 33 -0.62 5.41 -1.70
CA VAL A 33 -1.13 5.11 -0.36
C VAL A 33 -1.72 6.35 0.31
N ARG A 34 -1.03 7.50 0.24
CA ARG A 34 -1.53 8.77 0.76
C ARG A 34 -2.81 9.22 0.05
N ALA A 35 -2.86 9.10 -1.28
CA ALA A 35 -4.04 9.47 -2.06
C ALA A 35 -5.27 8.61 -1.72
N ALA A 36 -5.08 7.29 -1.57
CA ALA A 36 -6.14 6.37 -1.16
C ALA A 36 -6.68 6.71 0.23
N ARG A 37 -5.78 6.88 1.21
CA ARG A 37 -6.14 7.25 2.58
C ARG A 37 -6.79 8.62 2.68
N GLY A 38 -6.28 9.61 1.94
CA GLY A 38 -6.88 10.95 1.84
C GLY A 38 -8.29 10.93 1.26
N SER A 39 -8.64 9.88 0.52
CA SER A 39 -9.98 9.63 -0.03
C SER A 39 -10.83 8.71 0.87
N GLY A 40 -10.37 8.39 2.09
CA GLY A 40 -11.06 7.48 3.01
C GLY A 40 -11.11 6.02 2.53
N LEU A 41 -10.27 5.63 1.57
CA LEU A 41 -10.21 4.27 1.06
C LEU A 41 -9.21 3.43 1.88
N GLY A 42 -9.49 2.14 2.00
CA GLY A 42 -8.50 1.16 2.41
C GLY A 42 -7.38 1.00 1.37
N VAL A 43 -6.36 0.20 1.68
CA VAL A 43 -5.24 -0.08 0.78
C VAL A 43 -4.94 -1.57 0.78
N ALA A 44 -4.74 -2.13 -0.40
CA ALA A 44 -4.19 -3.48 -0.60
C ALA A 44 -2.95 -3.39 -1.50
N PHE A 45 -1.92 -4.19 -1.23
CA PHE A 45 -0.70 -4.23 -2.04
C PHE A 45 -0.67 -5.47 -2.91
N PHE A 46 -0.18 -5.33 -4.14
CA PHE A 46 -0.01 -6.42 -5.09
C PHE A 46 1.46 -6.55 -5.48
N PHE A 47 1.94 -7.80 -5.57
CA PHE A 47 3.33 -8.19 -5.89
C PHE A 47 4.36 -7.86 -4.80
N TYR A 48 4.25 -8.51 -3.63
CA TYR A 48 5.11 -8.22 -2.47
C TYR A 48 6.62 -8.36 -2.73
N GLU A 49 7.07 -9.26 -3.60
CA GLU A 49 8.49 -9.37 -3.97
C GLU A 49 9.04 -8.05 -4.56
N SER A 50 8.21 -7.25 -5.23
CA SER A 50 8.62 -5.94 -5.78
C SER A 50 8.59 -4.81 -4.74
N LEU A 51 8.21 -5.09 -3.49
CA LEU A 51 8.31 -4.10 -2.41
C LEU A 51 9.76 -3.83 -2.03
N TRP A 52 10.67 -4.80 -2.07
CA TRP A 52 12.09 -4.58 -1.78
C TRP A 52 13.04 -5.64 -2.36
N ASP A 53 12.58 -6.83 -2.79
CA ASP A 53 13.45 -7.87 -3.35
C ASP A 53 13.78 -7.60 -4.82
N SER A 54 12.81 -7.10 -5.58
CA SER A 54 12.94 -6.77 -7.01
C SER A 54 12.70 -5.28 -7.29
N ALA A 55 13.55 -4.42 -6.70
CA ALA A 55 13.46 -2.96 -6.83
C ALA A 55 14.82 -2.31 -7.09
N ALA A 56 14.81 -1.05 -7.56
CA ALA A 56 16.03 -0.29 -7.84
C ALA A 56 16.64 0.34 -6.58
N GLU A 57 15.82 0.76 -5.62
CA GLU A 57 16.31 1.29 -4.34
C GLU A 57 16.75 0.17 -3.37
N PRO A 58 17.69 0.43 -2.44
CA PRO A 58 18.13 -0.54 -1.45
C PRO A 58 16.98 -1.12 -0.61
N ALA A 59 17.04 -2.42 -0.32
CA ALA A 59 15.99 -3.10 0.44
C ALA A 59 15.74 -2.46 1.81
N SER A 60 16.79 -2.05 2.52
CA SER A 60 16.68 -1.37 3.83
C SER A 60 15.94 -0.04 3.75
N GLU A 61 16.19 0.74 2.70
CA GLU A 61 15.51 2.01 2.46
C GLU A 61 14.03 1.78 2.21
N ARG A 62 13.70 0.80 1.35
CA ARG A 62 12.31 0.47 1.02
C ARG A 62 11.55 -0.12 2.20
N GLN A 63 12.18 -0.97 3.00
CA GLN A 63 11.59 -1.50 4.24
C GLN A 63 11.28 -0.37 5.23
N SER A 64 12.24 0.53 5.47
CA SER A 64 12.02 1.70 6.34
C SER A 64 10.90 2.61 5.81
N ALA A 65 10.89 2.88 4.50
CA ALA A 65 9.88 3.71 3.85
C ALA A 65 8.48 3.07 3.87
N PHE A 66 8.41 1.73 3.76
CA PHE A 66 7.17 0.96 3.86
C PHE A 66 6.66 0.92 5.30
N GLN A 67 7.55 0.69 6.28
CA GLN A 67 7.19 0.73 7.70
C GLN A 67 6.63 2.10 8.11
N ALA A 68 7.20 3.20 7.59
CA ALA A 68 6.70 4.54 7.82
C ALA A 68 5.26 4.77 7.34
N LEU A 69 4.72 3.91 6.46
CA LEU A 69 3.31 3.93 6.08
C LEU A 69 2.38 3.42 7.19
N PHE A 70 2.90 2.73 8.21
CA PHE A 70 2.12 2.09 9.28
C PHE A 70 2.58 2.58 10.66
N GLN A 71 2.30 3.85 10.96
CA GLN A 71 2.70 4.48 12.23
C GLN A 71 2.00 3.88 13.45
N ARG A 72 0.84 3.24 13.26
CA ARG A 72 0.09 2.56 14.32
C ARG A 72 -0.01 1.07 13.99
N PRO A 73 0.38 0.18 14.92
CA PRO A 73 0.14 -1.25 14.78
C PRO A 73 -1.36 -1.53 14.59
N ALA A 74 -1.70 -2.52 13.77
CA ALA A 74 -3.07 -2.98 13.67
C ALA A 74 -3.44 -3.74 14.95
N GLU A 75 -4.58 -3.38 15.56
CA GLU A 75 -5.12 -4.15 16.68
C GLU A 75 -5.65 -5.49 16.17
N ARG A 76 -5.16 -6.60 16.73
CA ARG A 76 -5.78 -7.90 16.51
C ARG A 76 -6.98 -8.02 17.42
N THR A 77 -8.17 -7.71 16.92
CA THR A 77 -9.41 -8.07 17.59
C THR A 77 -9.51 -9.59 17.62
N ALA A 78 -9.34 -10.21 18.79
CA ALA A 78 -9.68 -11.61 18.97
C ALA A 78 -11.19 -11.72 18.78
N ILE A 79 -11.62 -12.29 17.66
CA ILE A 79 -13.02 -12.65 17.46
C ILE A 79 -13.31 -13.76 18.49
N ARG A 80 -14.20 -13.46 19.44
CA ARG A 80 -14.66 -14.39 20.47
C ARG A 80 -15.95 -15.05 20.02
#